data_AF-A0A3R7F3S3-F1
#
_entry.id   AF-A0A3R7F3S3-F1
#
_cell.length_a   1.000
_cell.length_b   1.000
_cell.length_c   1.000
_cell.angle_alpha   90.00
_cell.angle_beta   90.00
_cell.angle_gamma   90.00
#
_symmetry.space_group_name_H-M   'P 1'
#
loop_
_entity.id
_entity.type
_entity.pdbx_description
1 polymer ?
#
loop_
_entity_poly.entity_id
_entity_poly.type
_entity_poly.pdbx_seq_one_letter_code
_entity_poly.pdbx_strand_id
1 'polypeptide(L)'
;MATSHLNHEEDFLLQFDEALNAASVWQLKQIIRDICRQLPAATSIVSDALLVTEDEVAEERDDDDLDSELESNSEPDSELDSDDAVSETETSEQEGGREPANGILQVVAPKVPAPASRKRYRPRYAQCINCKDQYDVTDNHGEACYYHPGFPEPDEDAWADHDEWMNEDVNTKYWREEYPDKFYYPCCDRRYGDEECEIGWHEEDTTGRKKPKY
;
A
#
# COMPACT_ATOMS: atom_id res chain seq x y z
N MET A 1 -40.55 28.85 8.44
CA MET A 1 -39.89 28.45 9.70
C MET A 1 -38.86 27.32 9.52
N ALA A 2 -38.42 27.00 8.29
CA ALA A 2 -37.40 25.97 8.04
C ALA A 2 -35.96 26.54 7.93
N THR A 3 -35.81 27.84 7.69
CA THR A 3 -34.53 28.49 7.42
C THR A 3 -33.66 28.68 8.67
N SER A 4 -34.25 28.82 9.86
CA SER A 4 -33.51 29.00 11.11
C SER A 4 -32.87 27.72 11.64
N HIS A 5 -33.40 26.55 11.26
CA HIS A 5 -32.89 25.26 11.73
C HIS A 5 -31.67 24.79 10.91
N LEU A 6 -31.65 25.12 9.61
CA LEU A 6 -30.53 24.82 8.71
C LEU A 6 -29.29 25.66 9.05
N ASN A 7 -29.49 26.96 9.32
CA ASN A 7 -28.39 27.84 9.74
C ASN A 7 -27.74 27.37 11.05
N HIS A 8 -28.51 26.76 11.96
CA HIS A 8 -27.98 26.27 13.24
C HIS A 8 -27.14 24.99 13.09
N GLU A 9 -27.50 24.13 12.13
CA GLU A 9 -26.76 22.90 11.85
C GLU A 9 -25.43 23.19 11.14
N GLU A 10 -25.43 24.13 10.19
CA GLU A 10 -24.20 24.62 9.55
C GLU A 10 -23.26 25.31 10.56
N ASP A 11 -23.80 26.18 11.42
CA ASP A 11 -23.02 26.82 12.51
C ASP A 11 -22.43 25.78 13.47
N PHE A 12 -23.17 24.71 13.78
CA PHE A 12 -22.67 23.63 14.62
C PHE A 12 -21.54 22.85 13.95
N LEU A 13 -21.67 22.49 12.67
CA LEU A 13 -20.62 21.77 11.95
C LEU A 13 -19.34 22.59 11.85
N LEU A 14 -19.44 23.90 11.64
CA LEU A 14 -18.29 24.79 11.63
C LEU A 14 -17.60 24.88 13.00
N GLN A 15 -18.37 25.06 14.07
CA GLN A 15 -17.80 25.08 15.44
C GLN A 15 -17.20 23.73 15.82
N PHE A 16 -17.79 22.64 15.36
CA PHE A 16 -17.27 21.30 15.58
C PHE A 16 -15.95 21.07 14.84
N ASP A 17 -15.84 21.49 13.59
CA ASP A 17 -14.60 21.42 12.81
C ASP A 17 -13.48 22.27 13.44
N GLU A 18 -13.81 23.48 13.88
CA GLU A 18 -12.87 24.34 14.61
C GLU A 18 -12.35 23.65 15.89
N ALA A 19 -13.25 23.00 16.65
CA ALA A 19 -12.87 22.25 17.84
C ALA A 19 -12.00 21.02 17.54
N LEU A 20 -12.27 20.31 16.43
CA LEU A 20 -11.44 19.18 15.98
C LEU A 20 -10.03 19.64 15.60
N ASN A 21 -9.91 20.74 14.85
CA ASN A 21 -8.64 21.30 14.42
C ASN A 21 -7.82 21.88 15.58
N ALA A 22 -8.49 22.41 16.61
CA ALA A 22 -7.83 22.91 17.82
C ALA A 22 -7.41 21.78 18.79
N ALA A 23 -7.97 20.58 18.66
CA ALA A 23 -7.70 19.48 19.58
C ALA A 23 -6.31 18.87 19.37
N SER A 24 -5.63 18.53 20.47
CA SER A 24 -4.35 17.81 20.38
C SER A 24 -4.53 16.38 19.84
N VAL A 25 -3.51 15.86 19.17
CA VAL A 25 -3.47 14.46 18.68
C VAL A 25 -3.77 13.45 19.78
N TRP A 26 -3.27 13.70 21.00
CA TRP A 26 -3.55 12.82 22.14
C TRP A 26 -5.04 12.81 22.48
N GLN A 27 -5.67 13.98 22.50
CA GLN A 27 -7.08 14.12 22.84
C GLN A 27 -7.97 13.47 21.78
N LEU A 28 -7.68 13.68 20.50
CA LEU A 28 -8.37 12.99 19.40
C LEU A 28 -8.25 11.46 19.52
N LYS A 29 -7.05 10.95 19.84
CA LYS A 29 -6.83 9.51 20.07
C LYS A 29 -7.65 8.97 21.26
N GLN A 30 -7.83 9.75 22.34
CA GLN A 30 -8.68 9.32 23.46
C GLN A 30 -10.15 9.31 23.06
N ILE A 31 -10.64 10.37 22.40
CA ILE A 31 -12.03 10.46 21.95
C ILE A 31 -12.38 9.29 21.04
N ILE A 32 -11.54 8.98 20.03
CA ILE A 32 -11.76 7.84 19.14
C ILE A 32 -11.83 6.52 19.91
N ARG A 33 -10.92 6.29 20.87
CA ARG A 33 -10.94 5.07 21.70
C ARG A 33 -12.22 4.97 22.51
N ASP A 34 -12.67 6.07 23.09
CA ASP A 34 -13.88 6.09 23.92
C ASP A 34 -15.15 5.93 23.08
N ILE A 35 -15.18 6.47 21.85
CA ILE A 35 -16.26 6.22 20.88
C ILE A 35 -16.29 4.72 20.52
N CYS A 36 -15.16 4.11 20.17
CA CYS A 36 -15.10 2.68 19.83
C CYS A 36 -15.55 1.78 20.98
N ARG A 37 -15.24 2.15 22.24
CA ARG A 37 -15.70 1.41 23.43
C ARG A 37 -17.21 1.51 23.66
N GLN A 38 -17.79 2.68 23.39
CA GLN A 38 -19.22 2.93 23.64
C GLN A 38 -20.10 2.46 22.48
N LEU A 39 -19.58 2.49 21.25
CA LEU A 39 -20.31 2.20 20.02
C LEU A 39 -19.55 1.14 19.21
N PRO A 40 -19.90 -0.15 19.34
CA PRO A 40 -19.24 -1.22 18.59
C PRO A 40 -19.27 -1.03 17.07
N ALA A 41 -20.34 -0.44 16.52
CA ALA A 41 -20.43 -0.11 15.10
C ALA A 41 -19.32 0.87 14.64
N ALA A 42 -18.90 1.80 15.50
CA ALA A 42 -17.80 2.71 15.19
C ALA A 42 -16.46 1.99 15.13
N THR A 43 -16.30 0.86 15.84
CA THR A 43 -15.06 0.07 15.79
C THR A 43 -14.80 -0.46 14.38
N SER A 44 -15.83 -0.93 13.67
CA SER A 44 -15.69 -1.40 12.28
C SER A 44 -15.22 -0.26 11.37
N ILE A 45 -15.87 0.91 11.48
CA ILE A 45 -15.52 2.07 10.64
C ILE A 45 -14.07 2.52 10.90
N VAL A 46 -13.67 2.58 12.17
CA VAL A 46 -12.32 2.99 12.56
C VAL A 46 -11.29 1.92 12.17
N SER A 47 -11.63 0.63 12.28
CA SER A 47 -10.73 -0.44 11.84
C SER A 47 -10.52 -0.39 10.33
N ASP A 48 -11.58 -0.24 9.55
CA ASP A 48 -11.51 -0.22 8.09
C ASP A 48 -10.75 1.03 7.58
N ALA A 49 -10.79 2.13 8.35
CA ALA A 49 -10.05 3.35 8.02
C ALA A 49 -8.57 3.31 8.40
N LEU A 50 -8.18 2.57 9.45
CA LEU A 50 -6.82 2.63 10.03
C LEU A 50 -6.02 1.34 9.86
N LEU A 51 -6.67 0.22 9.55
CA LEU A 51 -6.06 -1.09 9.41
C LEU A 51 -6.34 -1.65 8.02
N VAL A 52 -5.36 -2.35 7.49
CA VAL A 52 -5.45 -3.12 6.25
C VAL A 52 -4.87 -4.50 6.49
N THR A 53 -5.25 -5.47 5.66
CA THR A 53 -4.68 -6.81 5.71
C THR A 53 -3.38 -6.87 4.91
N GLU A 54 -2.46 -7.77 5.28
CA GLU A 54 -1.16 -7.87 4.58
C GLU A 54 -1.31 -8.17 3.07
N ASP A 55 -2.39 -8.83 2.65
CA ASP A 55 -2.74 -9.10 1.24
C ASP A 55 -3.28 -7.88 0.48
N GLU A 56 -3.64 -6.80 1.17
CA GLU A 56 -4.07 -5.53 0.57
C GLU A 56 -2.91 -4.54 0.38
N VAL A 57 -1.73 -4.86 0.92
CA VAL A 57 -0.53 -4.04 0.77
C VAL A 57 -0.06 -4.11 -0.67
N ALA A 58 0.27 -2.96 -1.24
CA ALA A 58 0.81 -2.94 -2.58
C ALA A 58 2.19 -3.63 -2.59
N GLU A 59 2.35 -4.59 -3.51
CA GLU A 59 3.59 -5.36 -3.69
C GLU A 59 4.29 -4.94 -4.98
N GLU A 60 5.60 -4.77 -4.89
CA GLU A 60 6.47 -4.67 -6.06
C GLU A 60 6.46 -6.03 -6.77
N ARG A 61 6.09 -6.04 -8.05
CA ARG A 61 6.11 -7.25 -8.87
C ARG A 61 7.46 -7.31 -9.56
N ASP A 62 8.24 -8.34 -9.27
CA ASP A 62 9.45 -8.63 -10.03
C ASP A 62 9.03 -9.12 -11.43
N ASP A 63 9.36 -8.36 -12.48
CA ASP A 63 9.05 -8.70 -13.87
C ASP A 63 9.83 -9.94 -14.40
N ASP A 64 10.67 -10.55 -13.56
CA ASP A 64 11.52 -11.69 -13.89
C ASP A 64 10.76 -13.03 -14.06
N ASP A 65 9.46 -13.08 -13.77
CA ASP A 65 8.62 -14.29 -13.90
C ASP A 65 7.84 -14.39 -15.24
N LEU A 66 8.06 -13.47 -16.20
CA LEU A 66 7.33 -13.43 -17.47
C LEU A 66 8.08 -13.99 -18.69
N ASP A 67 9.09 -14.84 -18.52
CA ASP A 67 9.91 -15.33 -19.65
C ASP A 67 9.98 -16.87 -19.78
N SER A 68 8.83 -17.56 -19.78
CA SER A 68 8.83 -19.01 -20.08
C SER A 68 7.72 -19.63 -20.92
N GLU A 69 6.68 -18.91 -21.41
CA GLU A 69 5.66 -19.56 -22.28
C GLU A 69 5.24 -18.76 -23.52
N LEU A 70 6.20 -18.21 -24.28
CA LEU A 70 5.96 -17.77 -25.65
C LEU A 70 7.02 -18.29 -26.62
N GLU A 71 7.17 -19.61 -26.71
CA GLU A 71 7.73 -20.21 -27.93
C GLU A 71 6.65 -20.93 -28.76
N SER A 72 6.33 -20.26 -29.87
CA SER A 72 5.94 -20.84 -31.16
C SER A 72 4.51 -21.37 -31.34
N ASN A 73 3.61 -20.45 -31.69
CA ASN A 73 2.57 -20.77 -32.67
C ASN A 73 2.58 -19.70 -33.78
N SER A 74 3.37 -19.96 -34.80
CA SER A 74 3.30 -19.24 -36.08
C SER A 74 2.23 -19.89 -36.96
N GLU A 75 1.06 -19.25 -36.95
CA GLU A 75 -0.01 -19.07 -37.95
C GLU A 75 -0.53 -20.21 -38.87
N PRO A 76 -1.85 -20.21 -39.13
CA PRO A 76 -2.55 -21.15 -40.02
C PRO A 76 -2.63 -20.64 -41.46
N ASP A 77 -2.69 -21.54 -42.45
CA ASP A 77 -3.17 -21.15 -43.77
C ASP A 77 -3.85 -22.28 -44.56
N SER A 78 -4.93 -21.85 -45.22
CA SER A 78 -5.64 -22.43 -46.36
C SER A 78 -6.65 -23.58 -46.21
N GLU A 79 -7.81 -23.25 -46.79
CA GLU A 79 -9.12 -23.87 -46.89
C GLU A 79 -9.18 -25.10 -47.82
N LEU A 80 -10.21 -25.95 -47.68
CA LEU A 80 -11.18 -26.29 -48.75
C LEU A 80 -12.09 -27.49 -48.38
N ASP A 81 -13.30 -27.41 -48.93
CA ASP A 81 -14.54 -28.20 -48.81
C ASP A 81 -14.46 -29.73 -48.67
N SER A 82 -15.45 -30.32 -47.98
CA SER A 82 -16.38 -31.32 -48.56
C SER A 82 -17.48 -31.76 -47.56
N ASP A 83 -18.70 -31.47 -47.98
CA ASP A 83 -20.01 -32.11 -47.75
C ASP A 83 -20.00 -33.61 -47.38
N ASP A 84 -20.84 -34.03 -46.42
CA ASP A 84 -22.00 -34.92 -46.64
C ASP A 84 -22.65 -35.33 -45.28
N ALA A 85 -23.80 -36.00 -45.37
CA ALA A 85 -24.97 -35.89 -44.53
C ALA A 85 -25.11 -36.97 -43.42
N VAL A 86 -26.34 -37.02 -42.87
CA VAL A 86 -27.01 -38.04 -42.03
C VAL A 86 -26.72 -37.96 -40.52
N SER A 87 -27.62 -38.27 -39.58
CA SER A 87 -29.08 -38.44 -39.49
C SER A 87 -29.35 -38.77 -38.02
N GLU A 88 -30.37 -38.14 -37.43
CA GLU A 88 -31.31 -38.68 -36.45
C GLU A 88 -30.89 -39.15 -35.03
N THR A 89 -31.76 -38.71 -34.10
CA THR A 89 -32.43 -39.47 -33.02
C THR A 89 -31.79 -39.65 -31.64
N GLU A 90 -32.35 -38.87 -30.71
CA GLU A 90 -33.07 -39.24 -29.48
C GLU A 90 -32.65 -40.42 -28.58
N THR A 91 -32.87 -40.15 -27.27
CA THR A 91 -33.34 -41.03 -26.19
C THR A 91 -32.38 -41.80 -25.27
N SER A 92 -32.51 -41.42 -23.98
CA SER A 92 -32.87 -42.25 -22.83
C SER A 92 -31.88 -43.25 -22.21
N GLU A 93 -31.65 -43.04 -20.90
CA GLU A 93 -31.79 -43.98 -19.78
C GLU A 93 -31.48 -45.47 -20.03
N GLN A 94 -30.54 -46.06 -19.28
CA GLN A 94 -30.90 -47.09 -18.29
C GLN A 94 -29.75 -47.62 -17.41
N GLU A 95 -30.21 -48.14 -16.28
CA GLU A 95 -29.54 -48.73 -15.14
C GLU A 95 -29.00 -50.16 -15.36
N GLY A 96 -28.21 -50.62 -14.38
CA GLY A 96 -28.08 -52.03 -14.00
C GLY A 96 -26.63 -52.52 -13.97
N GLY A 97 -26.10 -53.15 -12.93
CA GLY A 97 -26.65 -53.56 -11.65
C GLY A 97 -25.63 -54.41 -10.86
N ARG A 98 -25.90 -54.53 -9.54
CA ARG A 98 -25.62 -55.66 -8.62
C ARG A 98 -24.15 -56.05 -8.30
N GLU A 99 -23.71 -55.59 -7.11
CA GLU A 99 -23.11 -56.29 -5.93
C GLU A 99 -22.53 -57.72 -6.02
N PRO A 100 -21.75 -58.22 -5.01
CA PRO A 100 -21.15 -57.55 -3.83
C PRO A 100 -19.69 -57.96 -3.54
N ALA A 101 -19.03 -57.27 -2.58
CA ALA A 101 -18.45 -57.88 -1.37
C ALA A 101 -17.20 -57.14 -0.86
N ASN A 102 -17.24 -56.92 0.46
CA ASN A 102 -16.13 -56.81 1.39
C ASN A 102 -15.25 -55.55 1.36
N GLY A 103 -15.41 -54.77 2.43
CA GLY A 103 -14.24 -54.39 3.22
C GLY A 103 -14.13 -52.91 3.56
N ILE A 104 -14.44 -52.61 4.83
CA ILE A 104 -13.89 -51.49 5.61
C ILE A 104 -14.49 -50.13 5.25
N LEU A 105 -15.51 -49.73 6.02
CA LEU A 105 -15.89 -48.32 6.19
C LEU A 105 -14.72 -47.58 6.85
N GLN A 106 -13.82 -47.02 6.03
CA GLN A 106 -12.97 -45.92 6.46
C GLN A 106 -13.88 -44.72 6.65
N VAL A 107 -14.14 -44.39 7.91
CA VAL A 107 -14.67 -43.09 8.29
C VAL A 107 -13.58 -42.08 7.90
N VAL A 108 -13.68 -41.53 6.69
CA VAL A 108 -12.94 -40.35 6.29
C VAL A 108 -13.46 -39.24 7.19
N ALA A 109 -12.67 -38.89 8.20
CA ALA A 109 -12.94 -37.72 9.01
C ALA A 109 -13.17 -36.54 8.05
N PRO A 110 -14.26 -35.77 8.22
CA PRO A 110 -14.46 -34.58 7.40
C PRO A 110 -13.18 -33.75 7.50
N LYS A 111 -12.60 -33.43 6.34
CA LYS A 111 -11.48 -32.51 6.23
C LYS A 111 -11.96 -31.22 6.87
N VAL A 112 -11.63 -31.05 8.15
CA VAL A 112 -11.84 -29.80 8.86
C VAL A 112 -11.17 -28.77 7.96
N PRO A 113 -11.89 -27.79 7.40
CA PRO A 113 -11.24 -26.74 6.64
C PRO A 113 -10.14 -26.19 7.53
N ALA A 114 -8.91 -26.15 6.99
CA ALA A 114 -7.79 -25.56 7.69
C ALA A 114 -8.28 -24.25 8.30
N PRO A 115 -7.99 -23.99 9.59
CA PRO A 115 -8.47 -22.76 10.23
C PRO A 115 -8.06 -21.62 9.31
N ALA A 116 -9.05 -20.86 8.82
CA ALA A 116 -8.82 -19.69 7.97
C ALA A 116 -7.64 -18.95 8.58
N SER A 117 -6.54 -18.87 7.83
CA SER A 117 -5.32 -18.21 8.28
C SER A 117 -5.74 -16.88 8.85
N ARG A 118 -5.50 -16.65 10.14
CA ARG A 118 -5.90 -15.41 10.79
C ARG A 118 -5.29 -14.27 9.98
N LYS A 119 -6.14 -13.48 9.31
CA LYS A 119 -5.69 -12.34 8.53
C LYS A 119 -4.82 -11.48 9.42
N ARG A 120 -3.58 -11.22 8.97
CA ARG A 120 -2.66 -10.34 9.69
C ARG A 120 -3.01 -8.92 9.30
N TYR A 121 -3.28 -8.08 10.28
CA TYR A 121 -3.58 -6.67 10.10
C TYR A 121 -2.35 -5.83 10.41
N ARG A 122 -2.21 -4.72 9.68
CA ARG A 122 -1.20 -3.69 9.93
C ARG A 122 -1.82 -2.29 9.80
N PRO A 123 -1.15 -1.24 10.31
CA PRO A 123 -1.57 0.14 10.06
C PRO A 123 -1.62 0.42 8.56
N ARG A 124 -2.70 1.09 8.12
CA ARG A 124 -2.89 1.53 6.73
C ARG A 124 -1.90 2.62 6.32
N TYR A 125 -1.59 3.52 7.24
CA TYR A 125 -0.67 4.61 6.99
C TYR A 125 0.68 4.35 7.64
N ALA A 126 1.74 4.59 6.87
CA ALA A 126 3.12 4.46 7.31
C ALA A 126 3.94 5.70 6.95
N GLN A 127 5.10 5.87 7.59
CA GLN A 127 6.01 6.96 7.29
C GLN A 127 7.19 6.44 6.46
N CYS A 128 7.45 7.07 5.32
CA CYS A 128 8.53 6.68 4.43
C CYS A 128 9.90 7.05 5.01
N ILE A 129 10.88 6.16 4.93
CA ILE A 129 12.25 6.45 5.37
C ILE A 129 13.01 7.36 4.41
N ASN A 130 12.58 7.47 3.15
CA ASN A 130 13.25 8.25 2.13
C ASN A 130 12.71 9.69 2.13
N CYS A 131 11.45 9.90 1.74
CA CYS A 131 10.85 11.24 1.67
C CYS A 131 10.33 11.80 3.01
N LYS A 132 10.21 10.95 4.06
CA LYS A 132 9.65 11.30 5.39
C LYS A 132 8.15 11.59 5.44
N ASP A 133 7.45 11.53 4.31
CA ASP A 133 6.01 11.70 4.25
C ASP A 133 5.24 10.46 4.70
N GLN A 134 4.00 10.70 5.10
CA GLN A 134 3.04 9.64 5.39
C GLN A 134 2.36 9.19 4.10
N TYR A 135 2.28 7.87 3.90
CA TYR A 135 1.65 7.27 2.73
C TYR A 135 0.68 6.15 3.12
N ASP A 136 -0.27 5.87 2.23
CA ASP A 136 -1.17 4.72 2.34
C ASP A 136 -0.49 3.48 1.74
N VAL A 137 -0.32 2.42 2.53
CA VAL A 137 0.39 1.21 2.10
C VAL A 137 -0.36 0.44 1.00
N THR A 138 -1.65 0.71 0.80
CA THR A 138 -2.44 0.07 -0.27
C THR A 138 -2.35 0.82 -1.60
N ASP A 139 -1.90 2.07 -1.58
CA ASP A 139 -1.80 2.95 -2.76
C ASP A 139 -0.33 3.23 -3.14
N ASN A 140 0.61 2.48 -2.56
CA ASN A 140 2.02 2.61 -2.87
C ASN A 140 2.32 1.99 -4.24
N HIS A 141 3.18 2.64 -5.02
CA HIS A 141 3.58 2.18 -6.34
C HIS A 141 4.96 2.72 -6.71
N GLY A 142 5.54 2.23 -7.80
CA GLY A 142 6.90 2.59 -8.24
C GLY A 142 7.15 4.07 -8.53
N GLU A 143 6.11 4.88 -8.66
CA GLU A 143 6.21 6.34 -8.87
C GLU A 143 5.64 7.18 -7.70
N ALA A 144 5.48 6.59 -6.51
CA ALA A 144 4.80 7.25 -5.38
C ALA A 144 5.74 8.12 -4.54
N CYS A 145 6.99 7.68 -4.40
CA CYS A 145 7.99 8.31 -3.54
C CYS A 145 8.98 9.10 -4.37
N TYR A 146 9.05 10.40 -4.12
CA TYR A 146 10.04 11.32 -4.69
C TYR A 146 11.02 11.69 -3.57
N TYR A 147 12.31 11.48 -3.77
CA TYR A 147 13.31 11.78 -2.73
C TYR A 147 14.72 12.02 -3.28
N HIS A 148 15.58 12.56 -2.41
CA HIS A 148 17.03 12.54 -2.57
C HIS A 148 17.62 11.45 -1.65
N PRO A 149 18.35 10.45 -2.18
CA PRO A 149 19.01 9.42 -1.35
C PRO A 149 20.12 9.98 -0.48
N GLY A 150 20.81 10.99 -1.01
CA GLY A 150 21.91 11.68 -0.34
C GLY A 150 21.40 12.75 0.61
N PHE A 151 22.03 12.87 1.78
CA PHE A 151 21.82 14.04 2.63
C PHE A 151 22.50 15.26 2.00
N PRO A 152 21.95 16.49 2.12
CA PRO A 152 22.60 17.68 1.60
C PRO A 152 23.97 17.89 2.24
N GLU A 153 24.97 18.18 1.41
CA GLU A 153 26.35 18.45 1.81
C GLU A 153 26.74 19.89 1.45
N PRO A 154 27.65 20.52 2.22
CA PRO A 154 28.12 21.86 1.91
C PRO A 154 28.99 21.87 0.64
N ASP A 155 28.74 22.83 -0.24
CA ASP A 155 29.53 23.09 -1.44
C ASP A 155 30.78 23.90 -1.09
N GLU A 156 31.96 23.25 -1.08
CA GLU A 156 33.22 23.88 -0.67
C GLU A 156 33.53 25.16 -1.47
N ASP A 157 33.19 25.19 -2.76
CA ASP A 157 33.44 26.34 -3.63
C ASP A 157 32.48 27.49 -3.29
N ALA A 158 31.22 27.19 -2.96
CA ALA A 158 30.23 28.20 -2.54
C ALA A 158 30.51 28.75 -1.13
N TRP A 159 31.19 27.99 -0.28
CA TRP A 159 31.61 28.38 1.07
C TRP A 159 32.98 29.07 1.13
N ALA A 160 33.76 29.10 0.04
CA ALA A 160 35.14 29.59 0.04
C ALA A 160 35.32 31.04 0.53
N ASP A 161 34.31 31.90 0.34
CA ASP A 161 34.33 33.31 0.76
C ASP A 161 33.79 33.53 2.19
N HIS A 162 33.41 32.47 2.91
CA HIS A 162 32.83 32.54 4.25
C HIS A 162 33.81 32.08 5.33
N ASP A 163 34.14 32.99 6.25
CA ASP A 163 35.04 32.71 7.37
C ASP A 163 34.51 31.59 8.28
N GLU A 164 33.19 31.37 8.31
CA GLU A 164 32.55 30.32 9.11
C GLU A 164 32.87 28.91 8.61
N TRP A 165 33.15 28.73 7.32
CA TRP A 165 33.60 27.45 6.74
C TRP A 165 34.87 26.91 7.41
N MET A 166 35.77 27.81 7.79
CA MET A 166 37.06 27.47 8.38
C MET A 166 37.02 27.32 9.91
N ASN A 167 35.97 27.86 10.54
CA ASN A 167 35.94 28.04 12.00
C ASN A 167 34.81 27.26 12.69
N GLU A 168 33.77 26.84 11.95
CA GLU A 168 32.58 26.21 12.50
C GLU A 168 32.10 25.03 11.63
N ASP A 169 31.31 24.14 12.22
CA ASP A 169 30.62 23.10 11.44
C ASP A 169 29.45 23.74 10.68
N VAL A 170 29.63 23.95 9.38
CA VAL A 170 28.57 24.50 8.54
C VAL A 170 27.49 23.48 8.21
N ASN A 171 27.71 22.17 8.45
CA ASN A 171 26.73 21.13 8.13
C ASN A 171 25.64 20.99 9.22
N THR A 172 25.11 22.12 9.69
CA THR A 172 23.99 22.17 10.63
C THR A 172 22.70 22.53 9.93
N LYS A 173 21.57 22.27 10.60
CA LYS A 173 20.25 22.67 10.08
C LYS A 173 20.16 24.20 9.88
N TYR A 174 20.76 24.98 10.78
CA TYR A 174 20.73 26.44 10.74
C TYR A 174 21.31 26.99 9.43
N TRP A 175 22.51 26.55 9.07
CA TRP A 175 23.19 27.03 7.86
C TRP A 175 22.48 26.60 6.58
N ARG A 176 21.85 25.41 6.56
CA ARG A 176 21.04 24.95 5.41
C ARG A 176 19.79 25.78 5.17
N GLU A 177 19.16 26.27 6.24
CA GLU A 177 17.98 27.14 6.11
C GLU A 177 18.39 28.58 5.74
N GLU A 178 19.53 29.07 6.24
CA GLU A 178 20.00 30.44 5.99
C GLU A 178 20.70 30.60 4.62
N TYR A 179 21.47 29.60 4.19
CA TYR A 179 22.24 29.60 2.94
C TYR A 179 21.99 28.32 2.14
N PRO A 180 20.74 28.07 1.70
CA PRO A 180 20.38 26.85 0.96
C PRO A 180 21.19 26.68 -0.33
N ASP A 181 21.57 27.79 -0.95
CA ASP A 181 22.38 27.86 -2.15
C ASP A 181 23.83 27.38 -1.93
N LYS A 182 24.31 27.26 -0.69
CA LYS A 182 25.64 26.74 -0.39
C LYS A 182 25.65 25.24 -0.05
N PHE A 183 24.53 24.56 -0.25
CA PHE A 183 24.44 23.12 -0.10
C PHE A 183 23.95 22.49 -1.40
N TYR A 184 24.38 21.25 -1.61
CA TYR A 184 23.95 20.45 -2.74
C TYR A 184 23.61 19.03 -2.30
N TYR A 185 22.81 18.35 -3.10
CA TYR A 185 22.53 16.94 -2.92
C TYR A 185 23.56 16.10 -3.71
N PRO A 186 24.39 15.28 -3.05
CA PRO A 186 25.46 14.52 -3.73
C PRO A 186 24.95 13.43 -4.69
N CYS A 187 23.64 13.14 -4.68
CA CYS A 187 23.00 12.21 -5.60
C CYS A 187 22.74 12.80 -6.99
N CYS A 188 22.66 14.12 -7.14
CA CYS A 188 22.28 14.76 -8.41
C CYS A 188 22.89 16.16 -8.64
N ASP A 189 23.73 16.62 -7.73
CA ASP A 189 24.39 17.94 -7.73
C ASP A 189 23.44 19.15 -7.79
N ARG A 190 22.15 18.93 -7.46
CA ARG A 190 21.16 20.00 -7.32
C ARG A 190 21.30 20.71 -5.97
N ARG A 191 20.82 21.94 -5.87
CA ARG A 191 20.92 22.76 -4.65
C ARG A 191 19.96 22.27 -3.57
N TYR A 192 20.25 22.60 -2.31
CA TYR A 192 19.33 22.31 -1.22
C TYR A 192 17.98 23.03 -1.41
N GLY A 193 16.89 22.26 -1.35
CA GLY A 193 15.54 22.75 -1.61
C GLY A 193 15.06 22.60 -3.06
N ASP A 194 15.91 22.11 -3.97
CA ASP A 194 15.49 21.75 -5.33
C ASP A 194 14.62 20.48 -5.35
N GLU A 195 13.99 20.23 -6.50
CA GLU A 195 13.16 19.03 -6.75
C GLU A 195 13.96 17.74 -6.59
N GLU A 196 13.27 16.72 -6.13
CA GLU A 196 13.79 15.39 -5.88
C GLU A 196 14.34 14.73 -7.16
N CYS A 197 15.33 13.84 -6.99
CA CYS A 197 16.04 13.23 -8.13
C CYS A 197 15.76 11.74 -8.33
N GLU A 198 15.23 11.06 -7.32
CA GLU A 198 14.80 9.66 -7.43
C GLU A 198 13.29 9.54 -7.27
N ILE A 199 12.75 8.57 -8.02
CA ILE A 199 11.34 8.19 -8.04
C ILE A 199 11.29 6.69 -7.74
N GLY A 200 10.45 6.27 -6.80
CA GLY A 200 10.37 4.88 -6.39
C GLY A 200 9.15 4.56 -5.54
N TRP A 201 9.18 3.36 -4.94
CA TRP A 201 8.23 2.97 -3.90
C TRP A 201 8.53 3.67 -2.58
N HIS A 202 7.51 3.95 -1.78
CA HIS A 202 7.75 4.34 -0.39
C HIS A 202 8.25 3.14 0.42
N GLU A 203 9.31 3.35 1.19
CA GLU A 203 9.87 2.33 2.07
C GLU A 203 9.57 2.58 3.56
N GLU A 204 9.20 1.53 4.28
CA GLU A 204 9.03 1.53 5.73
C GLU A 204 10.34 1.15 6.44
N ASP A 205 10.57 1.72 7.63
CA ASP A 205 11.65 1.27 8.50
C ASP A 205 11.35 -0.15 9.04
N THR A 206 11.92 -1.15 8.38
CA THR A 206 11.79 -2.56 8.76
C THR A 206 12.87 -3.02 9.74
N THR A 207 13.76 -2.13 10.21
CA THR A 207 14.91 -2.52 11.06
C THR A 207 14.51 -3.17 12.39
N GLY A 208 13.25 -3.03 12.82
CA GLY A 208 12.66 -3.72 13.98
C GLY A 208 11.73 -4.91 13.66
N ARG A 209 11.35 -5.13 12.39
CA ARG A 209 10.39 -6.17 12.00
C ARG A 209 11.15 -7.31 11.30
N LYS A 210 11.16 -8.50 11.90
CA LYS A 210 11.67 -9.70 11.24
C LYS A 210 10.86 -9.92 9.97
N LYS A 211 11.48 -9.77 8.79
CA LYS A 211 10.88 -10.22 7.52
C LYS A 211 10.44 -11.68 7.70
N PRO A 212 9.18 -12.03 7.43
CA PRO A 212 8.79 -13.44 7.40
C PRO A 212 9.66 -14.13 6.34
N LYS A 213 10.36 -15.19 6.75
CA LYS A 213 11.01 -16.09 5.79
C LYS A 213 9.89 -16.90 5.13
N TYR A 214 9.70 -16.68 3.84
CA TYR A 214 8.94 -17.59 2.99
C TYR A 214 9.83 -18.77 2.61
#